data_AF-A0AAV6YHH0-F1
#
_entry.id   AF-A0AAV6YHH0-F1
#
_cell.length_a   1.000
_cell.length_b   1.000
_cell.length_c   1.000
_cell.angle_alpha   90.00
_cell.angle_beta   90.00
_cell.angle_gamma   90.00
#
_symmetry.space_group_name_H-M   'P 1'
#
loop_
_entity.id
_entity.type
_entity.pdbx_description
1 polymer ?
#
loop_
_entity_poly.entity_id
_entity_poly.type
_entity_poly.pdbx_seq_one_letter_code
_entity_poly.pdbx_strand_id
1 'polypeptide(L)'
;RTLTSGSRLLTLWTSFFSTTTAGASLGRRTPQMQKLVLQVDFPSPAFDIVYKAPEATGNITPLSMETLDKEARTRLLSLITRHSPSG
;
A
#
# COMPACT_ATOMS: atom_id res chain seq x y z
N ARG A 1 -6.84 2.90 -15.40
CA ARG A 1 -5.76 3.63 -14.66
C ARG A 1 -4.54 3.64 -15.55
N THR A 2 -3.76 4.72 -15.65
CA THR A 2 -2.59 4.77 -16.55
C THR A 2 -1.31 4.80 -15.73
N LEU A 3 -0.25 4.18 -16.23
CA LEU A 3 1.05 4.21 -15.59
C LEU A 3 1.62 5.63 -15.62
N THR A 4 2.11 6.11 -14.47
CA THR A 4 2.75 7.42 -14.37
C THR A 4 4.09 7.43 -15.12
N SER A 5 4.30 8.43 -15.97
CA SER A 5 5.55 8.67 -16.70
C SER A 5 6.03 10.12 -16.59
N GLY A 6 7.31 10.35 -16.89
CA GLY A 6 7.94 11.68 -16.91
C GLY A 6 8.19 12.27 -15.51
N SER A 7 8.53 13.56 -15.47
CA SER A 7 8.83 14.27 -14.24
C SER A 7 7.59 14.51 -13.39
N ARG A 8 7.71 14.26 -12.08
CA ARG A 8 6.65 14.47 -11.09
C ARG A 8 7.23 15.11 -9.83
N LEU A 9 6.43 15.96 -9.20
CA LEU A 9 6.74 16.53 -7.90
C LEU A 9 5.96 15.76 -6.83
N LEU A 10 6.69 15.10 -5.94
CA LEU A 10 6.15 14.46 -4.75
C LEU A 10 6.29 15.41 -3.57
N THR A 11 5.18 15.61 -2.87
CA THR A 11 5.19 16.30 -1.57
C THR A 11 5.28 15.23 -0.49
N LEU A 12 6.34 15.30 0.31
CA LEU A 12 6.56 14.43 1.45
C LEU A 12 6.37 15.24 2.73
N TRP A 13 5.65 14.66 3.68
CA TRP A 13 5.62 15.17 5.04
C TRP A 13 6.64 14.41 5.86
N THR A 14 7.56 15.13 6.48
CA THR A 14 8.62 14.55 7.30
C THR A 14 8.54 15.14 8.69
N SER A 15 8.68 14.29 9.71
CA SER A 15 8.92 14.75 11.07
C SER A 15 10.41 14.71 11.31
N PHE A 16 11.09 15.85 11.22
CA PHE A 16 12.46 15.93 11.69
C PHE A 16 12.43 16.20 13.20
N PHE A 17 13.06 15.33 13.98
CA PHE A 17 13.68 15.82 15.20
C PHE A 17 14.81 16.71 14.72
N SER A 18 14.77 18.01 15.00
CA SER A 18 15.90 18.87 14.66
C SER A 18 17.11 18.34 15.43
N THR A 19 17.97 17.57 14.77
CA THR A 19 19.33 17.32 15.24
C THR A 19 20.11 18.59 14.95
N THR A 20 19.84 19.60 15.77
CA THR A 20 20.71 20.77 15.88
C THR A 20 22.09 20.21 16.21
N THR A 21 23.05 20.58 15.37
CA THR A 21 24.49 20.48 15.60
C THR A 21 24.83 20.57 17.07
N ALA A 22 25.75 19.72 17.53
CA ALA A 22 26.23 19.65 18.91
C ALA A 22 26.47 21.06 19.48
N GLY A 23 25.60 21.51 20.40
CA GLY A 23 25.83 22.77 21.12
C GLY A 23 24.61 23.56 21.62
N ALA A 24 23.38 23.35 21.14
CA ALA A 24 22.27 24.22 21.54
C ALA A 24 21.16 23.47 22.32
N SER A 25 21.15 23.68 23.63
CA SER A 25 20.01 23.71 24.57
C SER A 25 18.92 22.60 24.50
N LEU A 26 18.76 21.95 25.66
CA LEU A 26 17.78 20.92 26.01
C LEU A 26 16.38 21.53 26.26
N GLY A 27 15.77 22.14 25.24
CA GLY A 27 14.35 22.49 25.24
C GLY A 27 13.50 21.31 24.76
N ARG A 28 12.30 21.11 25.29
CA ARG A 28 11.36 20.05 24.88
C ARG A 28 10.97 20.25 23.40
N ARG A 29 11.73 19.65 22.48
CA ARG A 29 11.56 19.78 21.03
C ARG A 29 10.34 18.98 20.60
N THR A 30 9.24 19.68 20.35
CA THR A 30 8.06 19.11 19.69
C THR A 30 8.41 18.77 18.24
N PRO A 31 8.00 17.61 17.72
CA PRO A 31 8.21 17.27 16.32
C PRO A 31 7.53 18.32 15.43
N GLN A 32 8.34 19.11 14.72
CA GLN A 32 7.81 20.04 13.71
C GLN A 32 7.71 19.27 12.40
N MET A 33 6.47 19.05 11.95
CA MET A 33 6.19 18.42 10.68
C MET A 33 6.57 19.39 9.56
N GLN A 34 7.61 19.05 8.80
CA GLN A 34 8.09 19.83 7.66
C GLN A 34 7.59 19.22 6.36
N LYS A 35 7.44 20.07 5.35
CA LYS A 35 7.03 19.67 4.00
C LYS A 35 8.26 19.71 3.10
N LEU A 36 8.62 18.57 2.53
CA LEU A 36 9.70 18.43 1.53
C LEU A 36 9.07 18.20 0.15
N VAL A 37 9.59 18.88 -0.88
CA VAL A 37 9.20 18.64 -2.27
C VAL A 37 10.34 17.91 -2.98
N LEU A 38 10.05 16.74 -3.55
CA LEU A 38 11.00 15.93 -4.30
C LEU A 38 10.57 15.85 -5.76
N GLN A 39 11.48 16.18 -6.68
CA GLN A 39 11.30 15.89 -8.10
C GLN A 39 11.77 14.47 -8.40
N VAL A 40 10.92 13.68 -9.04
CA VAL A 40 11.21 12.30 -9.46
C VAL A 40 10.93 12.18 -10.95
N ASP A 41 11.88 11.62 -11.69
CA ASP A 41 11.73 11.34 -13.11
C ASP A 41 11.39 9.87 -13.33
N PHE A 42 10.17 9.61 -13.81
CA PHE A 42 9.73 8.27 -14.20
C PHE A 42 10.07 7.99 -15.66
N PRO A 43 10.37 6.73 -16.03
CA PRO A 43 10.52 6.33 -17.42
C PRO A 43 9.34 6.79 -18.29
N SER A 44 9.63 7.27 -19.50
CA SER A 44 8.62 7.80 -20.44
C SER A 44 8.58 6.96 -21.71
N PRO A 45 7.76 5.90 -21.76
CA PRO A 45 7.55 5.13 -22.99
C PRO A 45 6.82 6.00 -24.03
N ALA A 46 7.02 5.68 -25.31
CA ALA A 46 6.39 6.40 -26.44
C ALA A 46 4.87 6.17 -26.58
N PHE A 47 4.27 5.42 -25.65
CA PHE A 47 2.85 5.08 -25.63
C PHE A 47 2.34 5.00 -24.19
N ASP A 48 1.04 5.22 -24.01
CA ASP A 48 0.39 5.10 -22.72
C ASP A 48 0.20 3.64 -22.30
N ILE A 49 0.58 3.32 -21.06
CA ILE A 49 0.36 2.00 -20.48
C ILE A 49 -0.87 2.05 -19.59
N VAL A 50 -1.94 1.38 -20.00
CA VAL A 50 -3.23 1.38 -19.31
C VAL A 50 -3.43 0.08 -18.52
N TYR A 51 -3.66 0.21 -17.22
CA TYR A 51 -4.19 -0.86 -16.39
C TYR A 51 -5.58 -1.26 -16.89
N LYS A 52 -5.68 -2.51 -17.33
CA LYS A 52 -6.95 -3.21 -17.53
C LYS A 52 -7.26 -4.00 -16.27
N ALA A 53 -8.44 -3.76 -15.72
CA ALA A 53 -8.98 -4.66 -14.71
C ALA A 53 -9.20 -6.03 -15.36
N PRO A 54 -9.09 -7.14 -14.60
CA PRO A 54 -9.61 -8.42 -15.08
C PRO A 54 -11.08 -8.21 -15.44
N GLU A 55 -11.45 -8.52 -16.67
CA GLU A 55 -12.86 -8.65 -17.01
C GLU A 55 -13.45 -9.69 -16.07
N ALA A 56 -14.60 -9.39 -15.46
CA ALA A 56 -15.36 -10.39 -14.74
C ALA A 56 -15.85 -11.38 -15.80
N THR A 57 -15.00 -12.34 -16.17
CA THR A 57 -15.35 -13.42 -17.07
C THR A 57 -16.53 -14.10 -16.42
N GLY A 58 -17.75 -13.82 -16.90
CA GLY A 58 -19.01 -14.38 -16.39
C GLY A 58 -19.10 -15.90 -16.53
N ASN A 59 -18.03 -16.53 -16.99
CA ASN A 59 -17.86 -17.96 -17.16
C ASN A 59 -16.67 -18.48 -16.35
N ILE A 60 -16.55 -18.08 -15.07
CA ILE A 60 -16.06 -19.08 -14.11
C ILE A 60 -17.20 -20.09 -14.03
N THR A 61 -17.24 -21.03 -14.97
CA THR A 61 -18.05 -22.24 -14.80
C THR A 61 -17.69 -22.73 -13.41
N PRO A 62 -18.63 -22.80 -12.46
CA PRO A 62 -18.30 -23.27 -11.13
C PRO A 62 -17.70 -24.66 -11.31
N LEU A 63 -16.37 -24.74 -11.17
CA LEU A 63 -15.66 -26.00 -11.14
C LEU A 63 -16.38 -26.78 -10.05
N SER A 64 -16.99 -27.91 -10.41
CA SER A 64 -17.83 -28.72 -9.53
C SER A 64 -17.26 -28.67 -8.12
N MET A 65 -17.90 -27.87 -7.25
CA MET A 65 -17.38 -27.66 -5.91
C MET A 65 -17.65 -28.93 -5.15
N GLU A 66 -16.65 -29.80 -5.09
CA GLU A 66 -16.69 -30.95 -4.19
C GLU A 66 -16.98 -30.42 -2.79
N THR A 67 -17.96 -31.02 -2.12
CA THR A 67 -18.34 -30.58 -0.78
C THR A 67 -17.20 -30.91 0.16
N LEU A 68 -16.61 -29.89 0.78
CA LEU A 68 -15.61 -30.08 1.84
C LEU A 68 -16.18 -30.97 2.94
N ASP A 69 -15.40 -31.95 3.37
CA ASP A 69 -15.74 -32.77 4.52
C ASP A 69 -15.81 -31.93 5.81
N LYS A 70 -16.46 -32.49 6.82
CA LYS A 70 -16.73 -31.80 8.09
C LYS A 70 -15.46 -31.37 8.83
N GLU A 71 -14.41 -32.17 8.79
CA GLU A 71 -13.16 -31.88 9.50
C GLU A 71 -12.41 -30.73 8.81
N ALA A 72 -12.27 -30.82 7.48
CA ALA A 72 -11.63 -29.77 6.70
C ALA A 72 -12.40 -28.44 6.79
N ARG A 73 -13.73 -28.47 6.77
CA ARG A 73 -14.57 -27.27 7.02
C ARG A 73 -14.33 -26.66 8.40
N THR A 74 -14.24 -27.50 9.44
CA THR A 74 -14.01 -27.04 10.82
C THR A 74 -12.63 -26.41 10.98
N ARG A 75 -11.60 -27.00 10.36
CA ARG A 75 -10.24 -26.44 10.34
C ARG A 75 -10.17 -25.11 9.58
N LEU A 76 -10.85 -25.02 8.43
CA LEU A 76 -10.91 -23.78 7.65
C LEU A 76 -11.56 -22.65 8.44
N LEU A 77 -12.67 -22.92 9.13
CA LEU A 77 -13.34 -21.93 9.98
C LEU A 77 -12.47 -21.48 11.17
N SER A 78 -11.71 -22.39 11.78
CA SER A 78 -10.82 -22.02 12.89
C SER A 78 -9.67 -21.11 12.43
N LEU A 79 -9.15 -21.31 11.21
CA LEU A 79 -8.13 -20.45 10.61
C LEU A 79 -8.67 -19.05 10.27
N ILE A 80 -9.87 -18.96 9.67
CA ILE A 80 -10.52 -17.68 9.35
C ILE A 80 -10.79 -16.88 10.63
N THR A 81 -11.27 -17.55 11.67
CA THR A 81 -11.63 -16.91 12.94
C THR A 81 -10.39 -16.43 13.71
N ARG A 82 -9.26 -17.13 13.59
CA ARG A 82 -8.02 -16.79 14.30
C ARG A 82 -7.39 -15.46 13.85
N HIS A 83 -7.63 -15.02 12.61
CA HIS A 83 -6.93 -13.90 12.00
C HIS A 83 -7.74 -12.60 11.86
N SER A 84 -8.95 -12.53 12.43
CA SER A 84 -9.62 -11.23 12.55
C SER A 84 -9.08 -10.53 13.79
N PRO A 85 -8.21 -9.49 13.68
CA PRO A 85 -7.98 -8.62 14.82
C PRO A 85 -9.35 -8.04 15.18
N SER A 86 -9.79 -8.30 16.40
CA SER A 86 -10.92 -7.60 17.00
C SER A 86 -10.76 -6.10 16.76
N GLY A 87 -11.82 -5.48 16.23
CA GLY A 87 -11.86 -4.04 15.92
C GLY A 87 -11.58 -3.14 17.10
#